data_AF-A0A853IC24-F1
#
_entry.id   AF-A0A853IC24-F1
#
_cell.length_a   1.000
_cell.length_b   1.000
_cell.length_c   1.000
_cell.angle_alpha   90.00
_cell.angle_beta   90.00
_cell.angle_gamma   90.00
#
_symmetry.space_group_name_H-M   'P 1'
#
loop_
_entity.id
_entity.type
_entity.pdbx_description
1 polymer ?
#
loop_
_entity_poly.entity_id
_entity_poly.type
_entity_poly.pdbx_seq_one_letter_code
_entity_poly.pdbx_strand_id
1 'polypeptide(L)'
;MIHDQLDSIFVDLSILAKSGEIFASPLAKIENFADGLPRASLVSGLYVPVWLNYWFEPFDAFTVNQIFIRLVAYLGMYRLLTQHVTKGQRGYITSIFASLTFSLLPFYSLFGLSIAGQPLLLSAFFNIGQGKGRWQDWLILILLPFYTLFTLSGFFYFVLFCVILL
;
A
#
# COMPACT_ATOMS: atom_id res chain seq x y z
N MET A 1 -10.51 0.11 -15.86
CA MET A 1 -9.45 0.90 -15.20
C MET A 1 -8.04 0.37 -15.40
N ILE A 2 -7.81 -0.77 -16.10
CA ILE A 2 -6.43 -1.25 -16.37
C ILE A 2 -5.67 -0.25 -17.26
N HIS A 3 -6.32 0.31 -18.28
CA HIS A 3 -5.68 1.31 -19.16
C HIS A 3 -5.25 2.60 -18.44
N ASP A 4 -5.97 3.00 -17.40
CA ASP A 4 -5.68 4.20 -16.60
C ASP A 4 -4.51 3.97 -15.61
N GLN A 5 -4.17 2.69 -15.37
CA GLN A 5 -3.07 2.27 -14.51
C GLN A 5 -1.75 2.07 -15.28
N LEU A 6 -1.73 2.33 -16.59
CA LEU A 6 -0.53 2.24 -17.43
C LEU A 6 -0.03 3.61 -17.86
N ASP A 7 -0.34 4.64 -17.06
CA ASP A 7 0.08 6.01 -17.26
C ASP A 7 1.49 6.26 -16.66
N SER A 8 1.92 7.52 -16.61
CA SER A 8 3.21 8.02 -16.12
C SER A 8 3.81 7.23 -14.95
N ILE A 9 3.07 7.00 -13.86
CA ILE A 9 3.61 6.32 -12.66
C ILE A 9 4.08 4.88 -12.97
N PHE A 10 3.41 4.15 -13.87
CA PHE A 10 3.85 2.81 -14.27
C PHE A 10 5.21 2.88 -14.97
N VAL A 11 5.37 3.85 -15.87
CA VAL A 11 6.61 4.08 -16.60
C VAL A 11 7.71 4.57 -15.65
N ASP A 12 7.41 5.51 -14.77
CA ASP A 12 8.34 6.07 -13.79
C ASP A 12 8.94 5.02 -12.87
N LEU A 13 8.10 4.10 -12.36
CA LEU A 13 8.56 2.97 -11.53
C LEU A 13 9.53 2.08 -12.30
N SER A 14 9.24 1.78 -13.56
CA SER A 14 10.07 0.91 -14.40
C SER A 14 11.40 1.57 -14.77
N ILE A 15 11.39 2.87 -15.09
CA ILE A 15 12.60 3.64 -15.40
C ILE A 15 13.47 3.74 -14.15
N LEU A 16 12.89 4.13 -13.01
CA LEU A 16 13.64 4.26 -11.78
C LEU A 16 14.28 2.93 -11.36
N ALA A 17 13.54 1.83 -11.43
CA ALA A 17 14.04 0.51 -11.08
C ALA A 17 15.24 0.09 -11.97
N LYS A 18 15.19 0.39 -13.27
CA LYS A 18 16.23 0.00 -14.24
C LYS A 18 17.39 0.99 -14.35
N SER A 19 17.22 2.23 -13.89
CA SER A 19 18.23 3.28 -13.97
C SER A 19 19.46 3.03 -13.08
N GLY A 20 19.33 2.19 -12.03
CA GLY A 20 20.36 2.06 -11.00
C GLY A 20 20.38 3.21 -9.98
N GLU A 21 19.54 4.22 -10.15
CA GLU A 21 19.53 5.46 -9.37
C GLU A 21 18.49 5.44 -8.21
N ILE A 22 18.06 4.24 -7.75
CA ILE A 22 17.01 4.10 -6.71
C ILE A 22 17.33 4.90 -5.44
N PHE A 23 18.60 4.90 -5.02
CA PHE A 23 19.10 5.65 -3.85
C PHE A 23 20.11 6.75 -4.21
N ALA A 24 20.03 7.26 -5.43
CA ALA A 24 20.86 8.36 -5.88
C ALA A 24 20.62 9.64 -5.08
N SER A 25 21.56 10.59 -5.20
CA SER A 25 21.39 11.92 -4.63
C SER A 25 20.09 12.57 -5.15
N PRO A 26 19.35 13.32 -4.32
CA PRO A 26 18.10 13.98 -4.73
C PRO A 26 18.23 14.85 -6.00
N LEU A 27 19.41 15.42 -6.25
CA LEU A 27 19.71 16.27 -7.41
C LEU A 27 20.32 15.50 -8.59
N ALA A 28 20.59 14.20 -8.46
CA ALA A 28 21.05 13.37 -9.57
C ALA A 28 19.98 13.35 -10.67
N LYS A 29 20.41 13.42 -11.93
CA LYS A 29 19.50 13.41 -13.08
C LYS A 29 19.32 11.99 -13.60
N ILE A 30 18.08 11.60 -13.84
CA ILE A 30 17.73 10.36 -14.51
C ILE A 30 17.57 10.66 -16.00
N GLU A 31 18.59 10.30 -16.80
CA GLU A 31 18.70 10.63 -18.23
C GLU A 31 17.69 9.90 -19.12
N ASN A 32 17.03 8.87 -18.60
CA ASN A 32 15.97 8.14 -19.30
C ASN A 32 14.73 9.00 -19.59
N PHE A 33 14.60 10.17 -18.95
CA PHE A 33 13.60 11.18 -19.29
C PHE A 33 14.24 12.24 -20.18
N ALA A 34 13.51 12.74 -21.19
CA ALA A 34 14.00 13.60 -22.27
C ALA A 34 15.11 14.61 -21.87
N ASP A 35 14.80 15.58 -20.99
CA ASP A 35 15.76 16.60 -20.52
C ASP A 35 16.45 16.23 -19.19
N GLY A 36 16.26 14.99 -18.75
CA GLY A 36 16.62 14.49 -17.42
C GLY A 36 15.69 15.00 -16.33
N LEU A 37 15.18 14.08 -15.50
CA LEU A 37 14.43 14.46 -14.30
C LEU A 37 15.29 14.32 -13.04
N PRO A 38 15.24 15.28 -12.10
CA PRO A 38 15.86 15.10 -10.79
C PRO A 38 15.31 13.87 -10.09
N ARG A 39 16.17 13.12 -9.39
CA ARG A 39 15.78 11.93 -8.62
C ARG A 39 14.66 12.22 -7.62
N ALA A 40 14.67 13.41 -7.03
CA ALA A 40 13.65 13.86 -6.08
C ALA A 40 12.24 14.00 -6.66
N SER A 41 12.10 14.09 -7.99
CA SER A 41 10.80 14.19 -8.67
C SER A 41 10.07 12.85 -8.77
N LEU A 42 10.76 11.74 -8.55
CA LEU A 42 10.19 10.39 -8.60
C LEU A 42 9.89 9.85 -7.19
N VAL A 43 9.18 8.73 -7.13
CA VAL A 43 8.86 8.05 -5.89
C VAL A 43 10.10 7.71 -5.05
N SER A 44 9.93 7.64 -3.73
CA SER A 44 11.00 7.26 -2.80
C SER A 44 11.59 5.90 -3.14
N GLY A 45 12.90 5.71 -2.95
CA GLY A 45 13.55 4.41 -3.09
C GLY A 45 13.09 3.38 -2.05
N LEU A 46 12.44 3.83 -0.98
CA LEU A 46 11.82 2.97 0.02
C LEU A 46 10.41 2.51 -0.39
N TYR A 47 9.88 3.00 -1.51
CA TYR A 47 8.57 2.60 -2.01
C TYR A 47 8.65 1.18 -2.56
N VAL A 48 8.04 0.22 -1.86
CA VAL A 48 8.17 -1.22 -2.14
C VAL A 48 7.84 -1.60 -3.59
N PRO A 49 6.81 -1.01 -4.26
CA PRO A 49 6.54 -1.31 -5.67
C PRO A 49 7.67 -1.00 -6.66
N VAL A 50 8.63 -0.13 -6.32
CA VAL A 50 9.86 0.08 -7.12
C VAL A 50 10.66 -1.22 -7.20
N TRP A 51 10.78 -1.93 -6.09
CA TRP A 51 11.55 -3.17 -6.00
C TRP A 51 10.88 -4.33 -6.75
N LEU A 52 9.56 -4.36 -6.81
CA LEU A 52 8.85 -5.29 -7.68
C LEU A 52 9.24 -5.08 -9.15
N ASN A 53 9.38 -3.83 -9.59
CA ASN A 53 9.85 -3.49 -10.95
C ASN A 53 11.36 -3.71 -11.15
N TYR A 54 12.12 -3.87 -10.07
CA TYR A 54 13.54 -4.23 -10.14
C TYR A 54 13.73 -5.74 -10.36
N TRP A 55 12.92 -6.57 -9.70
CA TRP A 55 13.02 -8.03 -9.80
C TRP A 55 12.23 -8.65 -10.95
N PHE A 56 11.14 -8.02 -11.39
CA PHE A 56 10.24 -8.52 -12.43
C PHE A 56 10.15 -7.57 -13.62
N GLU A 57 9.72 -8.08 -14.77
CA GLU A 57 9.32 -7.22 -15.88
C GLU A 57 8.11 -6.35 -15.49
N PRO A 58 7.94 -5.14 -16.06
CA PRO A 58 6.92 -4.19 -15.61
C PRO A 58 5.49 -4.76 -15.56
N PHE A 59 5.12 -5.60 -16.54
CA PHE A 59 3.79 -6.23 -16.58
C PHE A 59 3.61 -7.27 -15.46
N ASP A 60 4.64 -8.08 -15.21
CA ASP A 60 4.62 -9.08 -14.15
C ASP A 60 4.64 -8.41 -12.78
N ALA A 61 5.48 -7.39 -12.59
CA ALA A 61 5.54 -6.56 -11.39
C ALA A 61 4.16 -5.97 -11.06
N PHE A 62 3.48 -5.43 -12.07
CA PHE A 62 2.13 -4.88 -11.94
C PHE A 62 1.11 -5.96 -11.56
N THR A 63 1.14 -7.12 -12.21
CA THR A 63 0.23 -8.24 -11.95
C THR A 63 0.41 -8.77 -10.52
N VAL A 64 1.66 -9.01 -10.11
CA VAL A 64 2.02 -9.44 -8.76
C VAL A 64 1.56 -8.43 -7.72
N ASN A 65 1.84 -7.14 -7.95
CA ASN A 65 1.40 -6.07 -7.06
C ASN A 65 -0.13 -6.02 -6.94
N GLN A 66 -0.86 -6.18 -8.04
CA GLN A 66 -2.32 -6.16 -8.03
C GLN A 66 -2.90 -7.35 -7.26
N ILE A 67 -2.33 -8.54 -7.39
CA ILE A 67 -2.73 -9.72 -6.60
C ILE A 67 -2.44 -9.46 -5.12
N PHE A 68 -1.25 -8.98 -4.79
CA PHE A 68 -0.83 -8.69 -3.42
C PHE A 68 -1.78 -7.68 -2.74
N ILE A 69 -2.11 -6.58 -3.41
CA ILE A 69 -3.02 -5.55 -2.90
C ILE A 69 -4.41 -6.15 -2.59
N ARG A 70 -4.94 -7.02 -3.45
CA ARG A 70 -6.24 -7.68 -3.24
C ARG A 70 -6.20 -8.63 -2.05
N LEU A 71 -5.12 -9.39 -1.88
CA LEU A 71 -4.93 -10.27 -0.74
C LEU A 71 -4.89 -9.46 0.57
N VAL A 72 -4.12 -8.38 0.61
CA VAL A 72 -4.05 -7.51 1.79
C VAL A 72 -5.40 -6.83 2.07
N ALA A 73 -6.12 -6.38 1.03
CA ALA A 73 -7.46 -5.81 1.17
C ALA A 73 -8.43 -6.80 1.82
N TYR A 74 -8.44 -8.05 1.33
CA TYR A 74 -9.28 -9.10 1.90
C TYR A 74 -8.91 -9.39 3.36
N LEU A 75 -7.64 -9.67 3.63
CA LEU A 75 -7.16 -10.04 4.96
C LEU A 75 -7.35 -8.90 5.98
N GLY A 76 -7.06 -7.66 5.57
CA GLY A 76 -7.24 -6.48 6.40
C GLY A 76 -8.69 -6.26 6.77
N MET A 77 -9.59 -6.31 5.79
CA MET A 77 -11.02 -6.12 6.03
C MET A 77 -11.60 -7.26 6.88
N TYR A 78 -11.20 -8.50 6.59
CA TYR A 78 -11.66 -9.66 7.34
C TYR A 78 -11.24 -9.59 8.80
N ARG A 79 -9.99 -9.22 9.04
CA ARG A 79 -9.45 -9.02 10.38
C ARG A 79 -10.16 -7.90 11.13
N LEU A 80 -10.37 -6.75 10.50
CA LEU A 80 -11.10 -5.62 11.09
C LEU A 80 -12.52 -6.02 11.50
N LEU A 81 -13.27 -6.66 10.59
CA LEU A 81 -14.66 -7.01 10.81
C LEU A 81 -14.84 -8.08 11.88
N THR A 82 -13.97 -9.10 11.89
CA THR A 82 -14.06 -10.20 12.85
C THR A 82 -13.59 -9.82 14.25
N GLN A 83 -12.65 -8.90 14.38
CA GLN A 83 -12.10 -8.51 15.68
C GLN A 83 -12.91 -7.39 16.35
N HIS A 84 -13.44 -6.44 15.56
CA HIS A 84 -13.96 -5.18 16.11
C HIS A 84 -15.43 -4.90 15.79
N VAL A 85 -16.03 -5.53 14.78
CA VAL A 85 -17.38 -5.16 14.30
C VAL A 85 -18.42 -6.26 14.51
N THR A 86 -18.15 -7.46 14.04
CA THR A 86 -19.13 -8.56 14.00
C THR A 86 -18.90 -9.57 15.12
N LYS A 87 -19.97 -10.17 15.64
CA LYS A 87 -19.92 -11.23 16.65
C LYS A 87 -20.86 -12.38 16.26
N GLY A 88 -20.49 -13.61 16.61
CA GLY A 88 -21.28 -14.81 16.36
C GLY A 88 -21.21 -15.35 14.92
N GLN A 89 -21.78 -16.55 14.71
CA GLN A 89 -21.61 -17.34 13.47
C GLN A 89 -22.08 -16.62 12.20
N ARG A 90 -23.23 -15.92 12.27
CA ARG A 90 -23.74 -15.12 11.14
C ARG A 90 -22.82 -13.93 10.83
N GLY A 91 -22.22 -13.32 11.85
CA GLY A 91 -21.25 -12.22 11.70
C GLY A 91 -19.97 -12.63 10.97
N TYR A 92 -19.48 -13.86 11.20
CA TYR A 92 -18.32 -14.38 10.47
C TYR A 92 -18.61 -14.53 8.97
N ILE A 93 -19.78 -15.06 8.60
CA ILE A 93 -20.17 -15.21 7.19
C ILE A 93 -20.26 -13.84 6.52
N THR A 94 -20.92 -12.87 7.15
CA THR A 94 -20.97 -11.49 6.64
C THR A 94 -19.58 -10.89 6.48
N SER A 95 -18.66 -11.15 7.42
CA SER A 95 -17.28 -10.66 7.35
C SER A 95 -16.53 -11.22 6.14
N ILE A 96 -16.72 -12.51 5.81
CA ILE A 96 -16.11 -13.12 4.62
C ILE A 96 -16.60 -12.42 3.35
N PHE A 97 -17.92 -12.32 3.17
CA PHE A 97 -18.50 -11.73 1.97
C PHE A 97 -18.17 -10.24 1.85
N ALA A 98 -18.26 -9.47 2.94
CA ALA A 98 -17.91 -8.05 2.93
C ALA A 98 -16.43 -7.83 2.57
N SER A 99 -15.54 -8.69 3.08
CA SER A 99 -14.10 -8.62 2.77
C SER A 99 -13.81 -9.02 1.33
N LEU A 100 -14.52 -10.03 0.79
CA LEU A 100 -14.43 -10.40 -0.62
C LEU A 100 -14.86 -9.23 -1.51
N THR A 101 -16.02 -8.64 -1.24
CA THR A 101 -16.51 -7.46 -1.98
C THR A 101 -15.52 -6.31 -1.93
N PHE A 102 -14.94 -6.02 -0.75
CA PHE A 102 -13.92 -5.00 -0.60
C PHE A 102 -12.67 -5.31 -1.45
N SER A 103 -12.17 -6.56 -1.42
CA SER A 103 -10.99 -6.97 -2.20
C SER A 103 -11.17 -6.92 -3.71
N LEU A 104 -12.42 -7.01 -4.18
CA LEU A 104 -12.79 -6.96 -5.59
C LEU A 104 -12.94 -5.53 -6.12
N LEU A 105 -12.94 -4.52 -5.24
CA LEU A 105 -12.97 -3.12 -5.66
C LEU A 105 -11.81 -2.82 -6.65
N PRO A 106 -12.03 -1.91 -7.61
CA PRO A 106 -11.04 -1.55 -8.60
C PRO A 106 -9.97 -0.63 -8.02
N PHE A 107 -9.16 -1.13 -7.08
CA PHE A 107 -8.06 -0.36 -6.48
C PHE A 107 -7.03 0.07 -7.53
N TYR A 108 -6.52 1.30 -7.39
CA TYR A 108 -5.40 1.80 -8.17
C TYR A 108 -4.08 1.19 -7.65
N SER A 109 -3.63 0.11 -8.28
CA SER A 109 -2.54 -0.72 -7.78
C SER A 109 -1.20 0.03 -7.70
N LEU A 110 -0.99 1.03 -8.55
CA LEU A 110 0.21 1.87 -8.53
C LEU A 110 0.33 2.73 -7.27
N PHE A 111 -0.78 2.99 -6.56
CA PHE A 111 -0.77 3.66 -5.25
C PHE A 111 -0.52 2.70 -4.08
N GLY A 112 -0.23 1.43 -4.39
CA GLY A 112 0.09 0.41 -3.40
C GLY A 112 -1.07 0.16 -2.45
N LEU A 113 -0.79 0.13 -1.16
CA LEU A 113 -1.77 -0.19 -0.11
C LEU A 113 -2.56 1.03 0.40
N SER A 114 -2.53 2.17 -0.32
CA SER A 114 -3.04 3.44 0.20
C SER A 114 -4.51 3.39 0.63
N ILE A 115 -5.37 2.68 -0.14
CA ILE A 115 -6.78 2.43 0.22
C ILE A 115 -6.96 1.01 0.74
N ALA A 116 -6.42 0.03 0.02
CA ALA A 116 -6.55 -1.39 0.32
C ALA A 116 -6.01 -1.79 1.71
N GLY A 117 -4.97 -1.09 2.20
CA GLY A 117 -4.36 -1.35 3.50
C GLY A 117 -5.05 -0.67 4.68
N GLN A 118 -6.01 0.24 4.44
CA GLN A 118 -6.67 1.00 5.51
C GLN A 118 -7.39 0.11 6.54
N PRO A 119 -8.14 -0.95 6.14
CA PRO A 119 -8.75 -1.84 7.13
C PRO A 119 -7.73 -2.58 7.99
N LEU A 120 -6.60 -2.98 7.39
CA LEU A 120 -5.51 -3.64 8.12
C LEU A 120 -4.89 -2.69 9.13
N LEU A 121 -4.60 -1.45 8.72
CA LEU A 121 -4.07 -0.39 9.57
C LEU A 121 -5.00 -0.09 10.75
N LEU A 122 -6.29 0.08 10.48
CA LEU A 122 -7.30 0.34 11.50
C LEU A 122 -7.46 -0.84 12.47
N SER A 123 -7.40 -2.08 11.98
CA SER A 123 -7.45 -3.27 12.84
C SER A 123 -6.28 -3.31 13.83
N ALA A 124 -5.07 -2.97 13.35
CA ALA A 124 -3.87 -2.94 14.18
C ALA A 124 -3.94 -1.82 15.22
N PHE A 125 -4.44 -0.67 14.80
CA PHE A 125 -4.69 0.47 15.65
C PHE A 125 -5.60 0.13 16.83
N PHE A 126 -6.79 -0.42 16.56
CA PHE A 126 -7.73 -0.79 17.62
C PHE A 126 -7.20 -1.89 18.54
N ASN A 127 -6.41 -2.84 18.02
CA ASN A 127 -5.78 -3.86 18.86
C ASN A 127 -4.79 -3.23 19.86
N ILE A 128 -3.93 -2.32 19.39
CA ILE A 128 -2.95 -1.63 20.22
C ILE A 128 -3.66 -0.75 21.26
N GLY A 129 -4.64 0.07 20.84
CA GLY A 129 -5.38 0.95 21.74
C GLY A 129 -6.17 0.22 22.84
N GLN A 130 -6.61 -1.02 22.59
CA GLN A 130 -7.27 -1.86 23.60
C GLN A 130 -6.30 -2.66 24.48
N GLY A 131 -4.98 -2.46 24.36
CA GLY A 131 -3.97 -3.23 25.09
C GLY A 131 -3.82 -4.70 24.61
N LYS A 132 -4.38 -5.03 23.44
CA LYS A 132 -4.30 -6.37 22.81
C LYS A 132 -3.31 -6.42 21.64
N GLY A 133 -2.51 -5.37 21.49
CA GLY A 133 -1.54 -5.23 20.40
C GLY A 133 -0.53 -6.37 20.42
N ARG A 134 -0.41 -7.06 19.28
CA ARG A 134 0.61 -8.09 19.06
C ARG A 134 1.77 -7.49 18.26
N TRP A 135 2.91 -8.18 18.22
CA TRP A 135 4.05 -7.78 17.39
C TRP A 135 3.67 -7.54 15.91
N GLN A 136 2.68 -8.30 15.41
CA GLN A 136 2.12 -8.12 14.06
C GLN A 136 1.49 -6.74 13.85
N ASP A 137 0.82 -6.18 14.86
CA ASP A 137 0.18 -4.86 14.77
C ASP A 137 1.22 -3.75 14.64
N TRP A 138 2.33 -3.86 15.39
CA TRP A 138 3.46 -2.95 15.29
C TRP A 138 4.16 -3.04 13.94
N LEU A 139 4.34 -4.26 13.41
CA LEU A 139 4.88 -4.43 12.05
C LEU A 139 3.98 -3.81 10.98
N ILE A 140 2.65 -3.94 11.10
CA ILE A 140 1.72 -3.29 10.18
C ILE A 140 1.92 -1.76 10.22
N LEU A 141 2.01 -1.15 11.40
CA LEU A 141 2.23 0.29 11.53
C LEU A 141 3.54 0.76 10.90
N ILE A 142 4.61 -0.03 11.03
CA ILE A 142 5.94 0.32 10.51
C ILE A 142 6.04 0.06 9.00
N LEU A 143 5.54 -1.07 8.51
CA LEU A 143 5.76 -1.51 7.13
C LEU A 143 4.76 -0.93 6.13
N LEU A 144 3.51 -0.73 6.54
CA LEU A 144 2.44 -0.28 5.64
C LEU A 144 2.78 1.08 4.98
N PRO A 145 3.33 2.08 5.70
CA PRO A 145 3.77 3.35 5.10
C PRO A 145 4.70 3.19 3.88
N PHE A 146 5.63 2.24 3.91
CA PHE A 146 6.57 2.00 2.81
C PHE A 146 5.93 1.36 1.57
N TYR A 147 4.75 0.75 1.73
CA TYR A 147 3.94 0.24 0.63
C TYR A 147 2.87 1.25 0.18
N THR A 148 2.75 2.40 0.83
CA THR A 148 1.79 3.45 0.45
C THR A 148 2.48 4.65 -0.15
N LEU A 149 1.80 5.32 -1.08
CA LEU A 149 2.19 6.67 -1.42
C LEU A 149 1.75 7.59 -0.29
N PHE A 150 2.73 8.07 0.48
CA PHE A 150 2.50 8.91 1.65
C PHE A 150 1.67 10.16 1.30
N THR A 151 1.82 10.72 0.10
CA THR A 151 1.05 11.88 -0.37
C THR A 151 -0.46 11.63 -0.38
N LEU A 152 -0.90 10.40 -0.64
CA LEU A 152 -2.32 10.05 -0.78
C LEU A 152 -2.93 9.55 0.53
N SER A 153 -2.15 8.82 1.33
CA SER A 153 -2.64 8.12 2.52
C SER A 153 -2.17 8.74 3.84
N GLY A 154 -1.18 9.64 3.80
CA GLY A 154 -0.53 10.25 4.97
C GLY A 154 -1.50 10.94 5.93
N PHE A 155 -2.56 11.55 5.40
CA PHE A 155 -3.61 12.16 6.23
C PHE A 155 -4.32 11.14 7.14
N PHE A 156 -4.59 9.93 6.66
CA PHE A 156 -5.24 8.89 7.47
C PHE A 156 -4.34 8.41 8.60
N TYR A 157 -3.03 8.26 8.34
CA TYR A 157 -2.06 7.94 9.40
C TYR A 157 -2.00 9.03 10.47
N PHE A 158 -2.00 10.31 10.06
CA PHE A 158 -2.00 11.44 10.99
C PHE A 158 -3.25 11.45 11.88
N VAL A 159 -4.44 11.27 11.30
CA VAL A 159 -5.70 11.21 12.05
C VAL A 159 -5.67 10.06 13.05
N LEU A 160 -5.21 8.88 12.65
CA LEU A 160 -5.09 7.74 13.56
C LEU A 160 -4.13 8.06 14.70
N PHE A 161 -2.96 8.62 14.42
CA PHE A 161 -1.99 8.98 15.46
C PHE A 161 -2.57 9.97 16.48
N CYS A 162 -3.30 11.00 16.02
CA CYS A 162 -3.96 11.96 16.92
C CYS A 162 -4.97 11.28 17.85
N VAL A 163 -5.68 10.25 17.39
CA VAL A 163 -6.64 9.49 18.21
C VAL A 163 -5.94 8.65 19.30
N ILE A 164 -4.65 8.30 19.17
CA ILE A 164 -3.88 7.58 20.22
C ILE A 164 -3.53 8.52 21.38
N LEU A 165 -3.24 9.78 21.06
CA LEU A 165 -2.74 10.75 22.03
C LEU A 165 -3.84 11.40 22.89
N LEU A 166 -5.11 11.17 22.54
CA LEU A 166 -6.30 11.61 23.26
C LEU A 166 -6.81 10.53 24.21
#